data_AF-A0A368DCX3-F1
#
_entry.id   AF-A0A368DCX3-F1
#
_cell.length_a   1.000
_cell.length_b   1.000
_cell.length_c   1.000
_cell.angle_alpha   90.00
_cell.angle_beta   90.00
_cell.angle_gamma   90.00
#
_symmetry.space_group_name_H-M   'P 1'
#
loop_
_entity.id
_entity.type
_entity.pdbx_description
1 polymer ?
#
loop_
_entity_poly.entity_id
_entity_poly.type
_entity_poly.pdbx_seq_one_letter_code
_entity_poly.pdbx_strand_id
1 'polypeptide(L)'
;MKKVIIIISILFINFTSSQVKFEANVSKETLGINENLRVDFKINKDGDNFTPPTFLGFEVVGGPNQSVSNSWINGVRSFSKTYTYFLTPINRGRFKIGQASIEIEGDIYKTSTVNVLVTEAVNSSLSPNNPDTIVSDDLELIAEVSKRSPYLNEPISVVYKLLFSPKINVTNLSEVDAPDFKNFWSQNIKIPRLEINRTSHNGKSYNYVTWKKMLLYPQKEGDIEINPLTLDVTIDVPTNRRDFFGNVIYSQTSNKVSSKKVKIITKPFPEKNKPEEFNGAVGNFKIYAESNRSELSANESFQVELKISGSGNLKLFSIPDLIVPSSLEKYDPEFNENVKVGLSGMNGSISNTYTIVPQFQGKYPIPSTRFIYFNPREKKYVKISTEELIINILDGPTSSVVTSNDDSNVSSKNILSSKSQFNFIELETNLFKIIKKHSLVDQYFQYIITFIFFFLFFIVLALRFFLFRNSNSIDNNNVANKLAIKSLENAKKYLNEKELFYESLETCITGFLTTKFNFKNTDLVTESIKQKLTKIGVDKNTIQDLLKILNTCQYFKFTPNSEFDTNNDYEKSVELIMKLQNFKL
;
A
#
# COMPACT_ATOMS: atom_id res chain seq x y z
N MET A 1 -34.74 -21.25 -67.31
CA MET A 1 -34.72 -20.88 -65.87
C MET A 1 -33.41 -21.23 -65.15
N LYS A 2 -32.83 -22.44 -65.28
CA LYS A 2 -31.55 -22.81 -64.64
C LYS A 2 -30.35 -21.90 -64.98
N LYS A 3 -30.22 -21.42 -66.22
CA LYS A 3 -29.13 -20.52 -66.64
C LYS A 3 -29.23 -19.09 -66.04
N VAL A 4 -30.45 -18.62 -65.76
CA VAL A 4 -30.68 -17.29 -65.15
C VAL A 4 -30.34 -17.32 -63.66
N ILE A 5 -30.63 -18.43 -62.97
CA ILE A 5 -30.28 -18.63 -61.55
C ILE A 5 -28.76 -18.70 -61.35
N ILE A 6 -28.01 -19.30 -62.27
CA ILE A 6 -26.54 -19.37 -62.21
C ILE A 6 -25.91 -17.98 -62.42
N ILE A 7 -26.47 -17.17 -63.33
CA ILE A 7 -25.99 -15.80 -63.57
C ILE A 7 -26.30 -14.90 -62.38
N ILE A 8 -27.47 -15.03 -61.74
CA ILE A 8 -27.81 -14.31 -60.51
C ILE A 8 -26.91 -14.77 -59.35
N SER A 9 -26.61 -16.07 -59.24
CA SER A 9 -25.70 -16.61 -58.22
C SER A 9 -24.25 -16.16 -58.40
N ILE A 10 -23.80 -15.89 -59.64
CA ILE A 10 -22.46 -15.35 -59.94
C ILE A 10 -22.41 -13.82 -59.73
N LEU A 11 -23.52 -13.11 -59.92
CA LEU A 11 -23.62 -11.69 -59.62
C LEU A 11 -23.53 -11.39 -58.11
N PHE A 12 -23.97 -12.31 -57.25
CA PHE A 12 -23.90 -12.17 -55.79
C PHE A 12 -22.53 -12.48 -55.17
N ILE A 13 -21.55 -12.97 -55.95
CA ILE A 13 -20.23 -13.37 -55.42
C ILE A 13 -19.22 -12.20 -55.38
N ASN A 14 -19.52 -11.03 -55.97
CA ASN A 14 -18.55 -9.94 -56.13
C ASN A 14 -18.68 -8.74 -55.16
N PHE A 15 -19.47 -8.85 -54.08
CA PHE A 15 -19.50 -7.82 -53.02
C PHE A 15 -18.70 -8.25 -51.80
N THR A 16 -17.40 -8.49 -51.97
CA THR A 16 -16.46 -8.44 -50.84
C THR A 16 -16.04 -7.00 -50.63
N SER A 17 -16.89 -6.21 -49.97
CA SER A 17 -16.46 -4.92 -49.41
C SER A 17 -15.40 -5.22 -48.34
N SER A 18 -14.19 -4.66 -48.51
CA SER A 18 -13.13 -4.75 -47.51
C SER A 18 -13.66 -4.22 -46.18
N GLN A 19 -13.83 -5.10 -45.19
CA GLN A 19 -14.33 -4.71 -43.87
C GLN A 19 -13.38 -3.68 -43.24
N VAL A 20 -13.96 -2.60 -42.69
CA VAL A 20 -13.19 -1.60 -41.95
C VAL A 20 -12.54 -2.29 -40.74
N LYS A 21 -11.22 -2.19 -40.67
CA LYS A 21 -10.38 -2.80 -39.66
C LYS A 21 -9.73 -1.69 -38.85
N PHE A 22 -10.15 -1.54 -37.61
CA PHE A 22 -9.65 -0.55 -36.66
C PHE A 22 -9.09 -1.23 -35.41
N GLU A 23 -7.77 -1.21 -35.25
CA GLU A 23 -7.07 -1.95 -34.18
C GLU A 23 -6.16 -1.02 -33.36
N ALA A 24 -6.05 -1.33 -32.07
CA ALA A 24 -5.07 -0.73 -31.18
C ALA A 24 -3.93 -1.72 -30.97
N ASN A 25 -2.72 -1.34 -31.38
CA ASN A 25 -1.52 -2.14 -31.22
C ASN A 25 -0.59 -1.46 -30.21
N VAL A 26 -0.02 -2.25 -29.31
CA VAL A 26 0.97 -1.77 -28.33
C VAL A 26 2.33 -2.32 -28.70
N SER A 27 3.39 -1.55 -28.46
CA SER A 27 4.76 -2.03 -28.69
C SER A 27 5.15 -3.21 -27.80
N LYS A 28 4.59 -3.27 -26.58
CA LYS A 28 4.79 -4.34 -25.60
C LYS A 28 3.54 -4.52 -24.74
N GLU A 29 3.19 -5.76 -24.42
CA GLU A 29 2.13 -6.07 -23.44
C GLU A 29 2.65 -6.02 -21.99
N THR A 30 3.97 -6.17 -21.81
CA THR A 30 4.66 -6.09 -20.52
C THR A 30 5.80 -5.08 -20.62
N LEU A 31 5.86 -4.09 -19.73
CA LEU A 31 6.94 -3.10 -19.69
C LEU A 31 7.33 -2.74 -18.25
N GLY A 32 8.55 -2.26 -18.06
CA GLY A 32 8.97 -1.70 -16.77
C GLY A 32 8.42 -0.30 -16.54
N ILE A 33 8.30 0.11 -15.27
CA ILE A 33 7.87 1.46 -14.85
C ILE A 33 8.74 2.60 -15.42
N ASN A 34 9.96 2.28 -15.84
CA ASN A 34 10.96 3.20 -16.41
C ASN A 34 11.01 3.18 -17.95
N GLU A 35 10.10 2.47 -18.62
CA GLU A 35 10.01 2.42 -20.08
C GLU A 35 8.80 3.20 -20.59
N ASN A 36 8.87 3.64 -21.85
CA ASN A 36 7.74 4.22 -22.56
C ASN A 36 7.03 3.16 -23.40
N LEU A 37 5.69 3.21 -23.38
CA LEU A 37 4.81 2.40 -24.22
C LEU A 37 4.42 3.18 -25.47
N ARG A 38 4.63 2.60 -26.64
CA ARG A 38 4.09 3.13 -27.89
C ARG A 38 2.75 2.45 -28.19
N VAL A 39 1.72 3.25 -28.49
CA VAL A 39 0.37 2.79 -28.82
C VAL A 39 -0.02 3.32 -30.20
N ASP A 40 -0.27 2.40 -31.12
CA ASP A 40 -0.60 2.67 -32.51
C ASP A 40 -2.07 2.28 -32.77
N PHE A 41 -2.92 3.27 -33.05
CA PHE A 41 -4.29 3.06 -33.52
C PHE A 41 -4.29 3.05 -35.05
N LYS A 42 -4.41 1.86 -35.64
CA LYS A 42 -4.27 1.64 -37.09
C LYS A 42 -5.62 1.36 -37.73
N ILE A 43 -5.90 2.06 -38.83
CA ILE A 43 -7.12 1.89 -39.62
C ILE A 43 -6.83 1.72 -41.11
N ASN A 44 -7.56 0.82 -41.76
CA ASN A 44 -7.37 0.47 -43.17
C ASN A 44 -8.25 1.26 -44.15
N LYS A 45 -9.05 2.22 -43.66
CA LYS A 45 -9.91 3.10 -44.45
C LYS A 45 -9.80 4.53 -43.90
N ASP A 46 -9.93 5.52 -44.77
CA ASP A 46 -9.88 6.92 -44.32
C ASP A 46 -11.15 7.28 -43.55
N GLY A 47 -10.99 8.17 -42.58
CA GLY A 47 -12.03 8.56 -41.63
C GLY A 47 -11.64 9.80 -40.85
N ASP A 48 -12.65 10.40 -40.24
CA ASP A 48 -12.59 11.69 -39.56
C ASP A 48 -12.96 11.56 -38.07
N ASN A 49 -12.83 12.64 -37.32
CA ASN A 49 -13.24 12.72 -35.91
C ASN A 49 -12.61 11.64 -35.00
N PHE A 50 -11.32 11.37 -35.17
CA PHE A 50 -10.60 10.46 -34.28
C PHE A 50 -10.58 11.00 -32.84
N THR A 51 -11.07 10.19 -31.90
CA THR A 51 -11.03 10.46 -30.47
C THR A 51 -10.19 9.39 -29.77
N PRO A 52 -9.05 9.73 -29.15
CA PRO A 52 -8.23 8.77 -28.42
C PRO A 52 -8.96 8.27 -27.17
N PRO A 53 -8.57 7.09 -26.64
CA PRO A 53 -9.09 6.61 -25.37
C PRO A 53 -8.52 7.44 -24.21
N THR A 54 -9.15 7.33 -23.04
CA THR A 54 -8.54 7.78 -21.79
C THR A 54 -7.40 6.83 -21.40
N PHE A 55 -6.20 7.37 -21.22
CA PHE A 55 -5.01 6.60 -20.84
C PHE A 55 -4.88 6.51 -19.31
N LEU A 56 -5.83 5.83 -18.66
CA LEU A 56 -5.80 5.68 -17.20
C LEU A 56 -4.54 4.92 -16.73
N GLY A 57 -3.79 5.52 -15.82
CA GLY A 57 -2.54 4.96 -15.28
C GLY A 57 -1.29 5.28 -16.11
N PHE A 58 -1.44 6.04 -17.19
CA PHE A 58 -0.34 6.52 -18.01
C PHE A 58 -0.39 8.03 -18.21
N GLU A 59 0.77 8.64 -18.33
CA GLU A 59 0.94 10.00 -18.78
C GLU A 59 1.27 10.00 -20.28
N VAL A 60 0.66 10.91 -21.03
CA VAL A 60 0.92 11.06 -22.48
C VAL A 60 2.13 11.97 -22.64
N VAL A 61 3.27 11.40 -23.00
CA VAL A 61 4.53 12.15 -23.19
C VAL A 61 4.77 12.56 -24.64
N GLY A 62 4.01 12.01 -25.60
CA GLY A 62 4.09 12.41 -27.00
C GLY A 62 2.95 11.89 -27.88
N GLY A 63 2.69 12.61 -28.98
CA GLY A 63 1.63 12.33 -29.95
C GLY A 63 0.38 13.22 -29.78
N PRO A 64 -0.67 13.03 -30.61
CA PRO A 64 -0.77 12.03 -31.67
C PRO A 64 0.12 12.34 -32.87
N ASN A 65 1.04 11.42 -33.19
CA ASN A 65 1.74 11.43 -34.48
C ASN A 65 0.89 10.69 -35.51
N GLN A 66 0.64 11.32 -36.65
CA GLN A 66 -0.19 10.75 -37.70
C GLN A 66 0.67 10.28 -38.87
N SER A 67 0.40 9.08 -39.38
CA SER A 67 1.05 8.55 -40.56
C SER A 67 0.01 7.95 -41.51
N VAL A 68 0.12 8.27 -42.79
CA VAL A 68 -0.72 7.71 -43.85
C VAL A 68 0.18 6.98 -44.83
N SER A 69 -0.15 5.72 -45.11
CA SER A 69 0.50 4.89 -46.10
C SER A 69 -0.53 4.41 -47.12
N ASN A 70 -0.24 4.63 -48.39
CA ASN A 70 -1.03 4.15 -49.52
C ASN A 70 -0.09 3.38 -50.43
N SER A 71 -0.37 2.11 -50.65
CA SER A 71 0.43 1.25 -51.52
C SER A 71 -0.47 0.55 -52.53
N TRP A 72 0.08 0.37 -53.74
CA TRP A 72 -0.60 -0.28 -54.85
C TRP A 72 0.35 -1.33 -55.42
N ILE A 73 0.09 -2.60 -55.11
CA ILE A 73 0.93 -3.72 -55.56
C ILE A 73 0.02 -4.75 -56.22
N ASN A 74 0.34 -5.14 -57.46
CA ASN A 74 -0.38 -6.16 -58.24
C ASN A 74 -1.90 -5.95 -58.31
N GLY A 75 -2.35 -4.69 -58.46
CA GLY A 75 -3.78 -4.35 -58.58
C GLY A 75 -4.56 -4.28 -57.26
N VAL A 76 -3.94 -4.60 -56.11
CA VAL A 76 -4.56 -4.46 -54.78
C VAL A 76 -4.11 -3.15 -54.14
N ARG A 77 -5.07 -2.25 -53.88
CA ARG A 77 -4.84 -1.02 -53.12
C ARG A 77 -4.88 -1.34 -51.63
N SER A 78 -3.79 -1.05 -50.91
CA SER A 78 -3.74 -1.11 -49.45
C SER A 78 -3.59 0.31 -48.87
N PHE A 79 -4.56 0.72 -48.06
CA PHE A 79 -4.53 1.99 -47.32
C PHE A 79 -4.32 1.70 -45.83
N SER A 80 -3.55 2.56 -45.15
CA SER A 80 -3.36 2.51 -43.71
C SER A 80 -3.14 3.92 -43.15
N LYS A 81 -3.96 4.33 -42.19
CA LYS A 81 -3.80 5.55 -41.38
C LYS A 81 -3.54 5.14 -39.94
N THR A 82 -2.51 5.70 -39.31
CA THR A 82 -2.07 5.33 -37.97
C THR A 82 -1.93 6.56 -37.09
N TYR A 83 -2.56 6.53 -35.91
CA TYR A 83 -2.36 7.51 -34.83
C TYR A 83 -1.47 6.90 -33.76
N THR A 84 -0.30 7.49 -33.52
CA THR A 84 0.71 6.98 -32.57
C THR A 84 0.79 7.87 -31.35
N TYR A 85 0.73 7.26 -30.16
CA TYR A 85 0.95 7.90 -28.87
C TYR A 85 2.13 7.25 -28.15
N PHE A 86 2.88 8.06 -27.39
CA PHE A 86 3.89 7.59 -26.45
C PHE A 86 3.42 7.86 -25.03
N LEU A 87 3.36 6.80 -24.24
CA LEU A 87 2.79 6.78 -22.91
C LEU A 87 3.85 6.36 -21.90
N THR A 88 3.89 7.00 -20.74
CA THR A 88 4.76 6.64 -19.63
C THR A 88 3.90 6.18 -18.45
N PRO A 89 4.14 4.99 -17.87
CA PRO A 89 3.33 4.49 -16.77
C PRO A 89 3.55 5.31 -15.49
N ILE A 90 2.47 5.59 -14.75
CA ILE A 90 2.54 6.37 -13.50
C ILE A 90 2.81 5.45 -12.30
N ASN A 91 2.18 4.28 -12.26
CA ASN A 91 2.31 3.30 -11.18
C ASN A 91 2.53 1.89 -11.75
N ARG A 92 3.02 0.95 -10.92
CA ARG A 92 3.05 -0.47 -11.25
C ARG A 92 1.64 -1.07 -11.23
N GLY A 93 1.42 -2.12 -12.01
CA GLY A 93 0.17 -2.87 -11.99
C GLY A 93 -0.36 -3.25 -13.37
N ARG A 94 -1.60 -3.74 -13.40
CA ARG A 94 -2.31 -4.07 -14.63
C ARG A 94 -3.19 -2.90 -15.03
N PHE A 95 -2.92 -2.34 -16.19
CA PHE A 95 -3.69 -1.25 -16.77
C PHE A 95 -4.37 -1.69 -18.06
N LYS A 96 -5.46 -1.01 -18.39
CA LYS A 96 -6.26 -1.29 -19.57
C LYS A 96 -6.33 -0.02 -20.42
N ILE A 97 -5.83 -0.10 -21.64
CA ILE A 97 -5.99 0.95 -22.64
C ILE A 97 -7.43 0.85 -23.16
N GLY A 98 -8.16 1.96 -23.05
CA GLY A 98 -9.55 2.07 -23.49
C GLY A 98 -9.72 1.93 -25.00
N GLN A 99 -10.97 2.03 -25.45
CA GLN A 99 -11.29 2.01 -26.88
C GLN A 99 -11.11 3.41 -27.48
N ALA A 100 -10.40 3.51 -28.61
CA ALA A 100 -10.45 4.70 -29.45
C ALA A 100 -11.71 4.64 -30.33
N SER A 101 -12.20 5.80 -30.78
CA SER A 101 -13.27 5.89 -31.80
C SER A 101 -12.86 6.75 -32.98
N ILE A 102 -13.44 6.44 -34.14
CA ILE A 102 -13.29 7.20 -35.39
C ILE A 102 -14.56 7.06 -36.22
N GLU A 103 -14.91 8.08 -36.98
CA GLU A 103 -16.09 8.12 -37.84
C GLU A 103 -15.70 7.84 -39.29
N ILE A 104 -16.37 6.87 -39.92
CA ILE A 104 -16.18 6.53 -41.34
C ILE A 104 -17.54 6.40 -41.99
N GLU A 105 -17.81 7.19 -43.02
CA GLU A 105 -19.06 7.15 -43.81
C GLU A 105 -20.34 7.27 -42.93
N GLY A 106 -20.25 7.99 -41.80
CA GLY A 106 -21.36 8.19 -40.85
C GLY A 106 -21.47 7.12 -39.74
N ASP A 107 -20.66 6.06 -39.78
CA ASP A 107 -20.61 5.02 -38.75
C ASP A 107 -19.42 5.21 -37.81
N ILE A 108 -19.63 4.99 -36.50
CA ILE A 108 -18.57 5.08 -35.48
C ILE A 108 -17.93 3.71 -35.27
N TYR A 109 -16.65 3.61 -35.63
CA TYR A 109 -15.83 2.42 -35.39
C TYR A 109 -15.04 2.58 -34.09
N LYS A 110 -14.87 1.46 -33.36
CA LYS A 110 -14.12 1.43 -32.09
C LYS A 110 -13.05 0.35 -32.09
N THR A 111 -11.92 0.62 -31.45
CA THR A 111 -10.89 -0.42 -31.24
C THR A 111 -11.26 -1.39 -30.14
N SER A 112 -10.59 -2.54 -30.14
CA SER A 112 -10.54 -3.40 -28.96
C SER A 112 -9.67 -2.78 -27.87
N THR A 113 -9.96 -3.12 -26.61
CA THR A 113 -9.16 -2.69 -25.47
C THR A 113 -7.92 -3.57 -25.32
N VAL A 114 -6.78 -2.98 -24.94
CA VAL A 114 -5.53 -3.71 -24.75
C VAL A 114 -5.14 -3.71 -23.28
N ASN A 115 -4.76 -4.87 -22.74
CA ASN A 115 -4.26 -4.97 -21.38
C ASN A 115 -2.74 -4.85 -21.39
N VAL A 116 -2.21 -4.07 -20.45
CA VAL A 116 -0.77 -3.83 -20.30
C VAL A 116 -0.37 -4.08 -18.84
N LEU A 117 0.67 -4.88 -18.63
CA LEU A 117 1.24 -5.14 -17.31
C LEU A 117 2.51 -4.30 -17.13
N VAL A 118 2.47 -3.39 -16.17
CA VAL A 118 3.62 -2.59 -15.75
C VAL A 118 4.30 -3.29 -14.58
N THR A 119 5.53 -3.73 -14.79
CA THR A 119 6.38 -4.41 -13.79
C THR A 119 7.34 -3.43 -13.12
N GLU A 120 8.19 -3.96 -12.23
CA GLU A 120 9.36 -3.24 -11.72
C GLU A 120 10.26 -2.73 -12.86
N ALA A 121 11.13 -1.79 -12.52
CA ALA A 121 12.04 -1.23 -13.50
C ALA A 121 12.95 -2.31 -14.08
N VAL A 122 13.09 -2.27 -15.40
CA VAL A 122 13.94 -3.20 -16.15
C VAL A 122 15.23 -2.50 -16.56
N ASN A 123 16.32 -3.27 -16.59
CA ASN A 123 17.58 -2.78 -17.16
C ASN A 123 17.40 -2.67 -18.68
N SER A 124 17.11 -1.48 -19.18
CA SER A 124 16.88 -1.25 -20.60
C SER A 124 18.16 -1.58 -21.39
N SER A 125 18.15 -2.68 -22.15
CA SER A 125 19.13 -2.90 -23.22
C SER A 125 18.78 -1.94 -24.36
N LEU A 126 19.52 -0.83 -24.45
CA LEU A 126 19.35 0.22 -25.43
C LEU A 126 19.43 -0.36 -26.85
N SER A 127 18.33 -0.27 -27.60
CA SER A 127 18.39 -0.38 -29.06
C SER A 127 18.93 0.95 -29.60
N PRO A 128 19.96 0.97 -30.48
CA PRO A 128 20.75 2.18 -30.77
C PRO A 128 20.06 3.27 -31.60
N ASN A 129 18.75 3.17 -31.89
CA ASN A 129 18.13 3.87 -33.02
C ASN A 129 16.96 4.79 -32.65
N ASN A 130 16.81 5.19 -31.38
CA ASN A 130 15.81 6.17 -30.95
C ASN A 130 16.48 7.51 -30.59
N PRO A 131 16.04 8.65 -31.15
CA PRO A 131 16.66 9.96 -30.93
C PRO A 131 16.53 10.52 -29.50
N ASP A 132 15.78 9.86 -28.62
CA ASP A 132 15.68 10.18 -27.18
C ASP A 132 16.92 9.77 -26.36
N THR A 133 17.94 9.16 -26.98
CA THR A 133 19.17 8.68 -26.33
C THR A 133 20.14 9.77 -25.86
N ILE A 134 19.85 11.05 -26.06
CA ILE A 134 20.78 12.14 -25.69
C ILE A 134 20.86 12.31 -24.17
N VAL A 135 19.84 11.89 -23.40
CA VAL A 135 19.79 12.10 -21.94
C VAL A 135 20.25 10.88 -21.13
N SER A 136 20.25 9.67 -21.70
CA SER A 136 20.48 8.43 -20.93
C SER A 136 21.91 8.26 -20.41
N ASP A 137 22.91 8.87 -21.04
CA ASP A 137 24.31 8.81 -20.61
C ASP A 137 24.64 9.83 -19.51
N ASP A 138 23.80 10.86 -19.36
CA ASP A 138 24.04 11.99 -18.47
C ASP A 138 23.37 11.83 -17.10
N LEU A 139 22.50 10.82 -16.90
CA LEU A 139 21.79 10.61 -15.64
C LEU A 139 21.73 9.11 -15.26
N GLU A 140 22.24 8.75 -14.09
CA GLU A 140 22.27 7.37 -13.60
C GLU A 140 21.90 7.31 -12.11
N LEU A 141 21.06 6.35 -11.71
CA LEU A 141 20.74 6.11 -10.31
C LEU A 141 21.46 4.84 -9.84
N ILE A 142 22.30 4.98 -8.80
CA ILE A 142 23.11 3.88 -8.26
C ILE A 142 22.61 3.51 -6.87
N ALA A 143 22.41 2.22 -6.64
CA ALA A 143 22.18 1.64 -5.31
C ALA A 143 23.48 1.02 -4.79
N GLU A 144 24.18 1.73 -3.90
CA GLU A 144 25.37 1.21 -3.23
C GLU A 144 24.98 0.42 -2.00
N VAL A 145 25.44 -0.83 -1.92
CA VAL A 145 25.20 -1.70 -0.76
C VAL A 145 26.50 -1.95 -0.01
N SER A 146 26.49 -1.81 1.31
CA SER A 146 27.69 -1.97 2.15
C SER A 146 28.23 -3.40 2.16
N LYS A 147 27.36 -4.42 2.13
CA LYS A 147 27.73 -5.83 2.15
C LYS A 147 26.74 -6.68 1.36
N ARG A 148 27.24 -7.48 0.42
CA ARG A 148 26.41 -8.37 -0.44
C ARG A 148 26.16 -9.76 0.15
N SER A 149 26.94 -10.17 1.14
CA SER A 149 26.81 -11.48 1.77
C SER A 149 26.81 -11.41 3.31
N PRO A 150 25.76 -10.81 3.92
CA PRO A 150 25.59 -10.75 5.37
C PRO A 150 25.17 -12.10 5.96
N TYR A 151 25.33 -12.28 7.27
CA TYR A 151 24.59 -13.30 8.01
C TYR A 151 23.14 -12.86 8.25
N LEU A 152 22.26 -13.80 8.60
CA LEU A 152 20.91 -13.50 9.07
C LEU A 152 20.98 -12.46 10.21
N ASN A 153 20.11 -11.44 10.19
CA ASN A 153 20.12 -10.32 11.14
C ASN A 153 21.43 -9.53 11.26
N GLU A 154 22.37 -9.64 10.31
CA GLU A 154 23.52 -8.74 10.23
C GLU A 154 23.14 -7.45 9.46
N PRO A 155 23.50 -6.25 9.94
CA PRO A 155 23.14 -5.00 9.29
C PRO A 155 23.81 -4.85 7.91
N ILE A 156 23.02 -4.43 6.92
CA ILE A 156 23.50 -3.91 5.64
C ILE A 156 22.90 -2.53 5.39
N SER A 157 23.64 -1.63 4.77
CA SER A 157 23.12 -0.31 4.38
C SER A 157 23.04 -0.21 2.87
N VAL A 158 22.00 0.48 2.40
CA VAL A 158 21.77 0.81 0.99
C VAL A 158 21.71 2.32 0.86
N VAL A 159 22.55 2.86 -0.02
CA VAL A 159 22.64 4.29 -0.30
C VAL A 159 22.30 4.50 -1.77
N TYR A 160 21.19 5.18 -2.02
CA TYR A 160 20.77 5.56 -3.36
C TYR A 160 21.37 6.92 -3.73
N LYS A 161 22.22 6.92 -4.76
CA LYS A 161 22.88 8.12 -5.28
C LYS A 161 22.42 8.37 -6.71
N LEU A 162 21.89 9.56 -6.95
CA LEU A 162 21.65 10.03 -8.30
C LEU A 162 22.92 10.70 -8.81
N LEU A 163 23.50 10.16 -9.87
CA LEU A 163 24.60 10.73 -10.62
C LEU A 163 24.05 11.48 -11.83
N PHE A 164 24.54 12.70 -12.04
CA PHE A 164 24.16 13.50 -13.19
C PHE A 164 25.35 14.30 -13.73
N SER A 165 25.38 14.47 -15.04
CA SER A 165 26.44 15.19 -15.75
C SER A 165 26.50 16.65 -15.28
N PRO A 166 27.70 17.25 -15.10
CA PRO A 166 27.82 18.66 -14.75
C PRO A 166 27.24 19.64 -15.76
N LYS A 167 26.84 19.15 -16.95
CA LYS A 167 26.24 19.93 -18.03
C LYS A 167 24.73 20.11 -17.89
N ILE A 168 24.07 19.29 -17.08
CA ILE A 168 22.62 19.35 -16.87
C ILE A 168 22.31 19.85 -15.46
N ASN A 169 21.26 20.65 -15.36
CA ASN A 169 20.75 21.13 -14.08
C ASN A 169 19.54 20.28 -13.69
N VAL A 170 19.61 19.68 -12.51
CA VAL A 170 18.50 18.94 -11.89
C VAL A 170 17.68 19.94 -11.07
N THR A 171 16.42 20.14 -11.44
CA THR A 171 15.53 21.12 -10.79
C THR A 171 14.60 20.47 -9.78
N ASN A 172 14.10 19.27 -10.10
CA ASN A 172 13.18 18.54 -9.23
C ASN A 172 13.48 17.03 -9.24
N LEU A 173 13.22 16.38 -8.10
CA LEU A 173 13.38 14.96 -7.89
C LEU A 173 12.15 14.41 -7.17
N SER A 174 11.51 13.41 -7.77
CA SER A 174 10.35 12.76 -7.18
C SER A 174 10.51 11.24 -7.21
N GLU A 175 10.06 10.58 -6.14
CA GLU A 175 10.04 9.13 -6.05
C GLU A 175 8.78 8.61 -6.76
N VAL A 176 8.98 7.91 -7.87
CA VAL A 176 7.86 7.29 -8.62
C VAL A 176 7.51 5.95 -7.99
N ASP A 177 8.53 5.20 -7.61
CA ASP A 177 8.36 3.80 -7.28
C ASP A 177 9.52 3.30 -6.41
N ALA A 178 9.17 2.79 -5.23
CA ALA A 178 10.11 2.49 -4.16
C ALA A 178 10.26 0.98 -3.93
N PRO A 179 11.44 0.51 -3.54
CA PRO A 179 11.62 -0.87 -3.09
C PRO A 179 10.85 -1.12 -1.80
N ASP A 180 10.15 -2.26 -1.76
CA ASP A 180 9.38 -2.77 -0.63
C ASP A 180 10.23 -3.52 0.41
N PHE A 181 11.51 -3.77 0.09
CA PHE A 181 12.48 -4.48 0.93
C PHE A 181 11.94 -5.77 1.54
N LYS A 182 11.20 -6.55 0.74
CA LYS A 182 10.62 -7.82 1.19
C LYS A 182 11.70 -8.76 1.74
N ASN A 183 11.42 -9.37 2.89
CA ASN A 183 12.36 -10.21 3.68
C ASN A 183 13.51 -9.44 4.35
N PHE A 184 13.45 -8.11 4.40
CA PHE A 184 14.30 -7.32 5.27
C PHE A 184 13.45 -6.60 6.32
N TRP A 185 13.97 -6.47 7.53
CA TRP A 185 13.57 -5.38 8.39
C TRP A 185 14.31 -4.13 7.93
N SER A 186 13.61 -3.04 7.68
CA SER A 186 14.19 -1.83 7.09
C SER A 186 13.92 -0.59 7.91
N GLN A 187 14.91 0.30 8.01
CA GLN A 187 14.74 1.60 8.62
C GLN A 187 15.40 2.70 7.78
N ASN A 188 14.66 3.78 7.57
CA ASN A 188 15.16 4.96 6.86
C ASN A 188 16.14 5.73 7.76
N ILE A 189 17.28 6.13 7.20
CA ILE A 189 18.27 7.00 7.86
C ILE A 189 18.03 8.41 7.34
N LYS A 190 17.62 9.32 8.24
CA LYS A 190 17.33 10.71 7.90
C LYS A 190 18.55 11.38 7.26
N ILE A 191 18.33 12.05 6.13
CA ILE A 191 19.31 12.92 5.48
C ILE A 191 18.91 14.35 5.82
N PRO A 192 19.71 15.11 6.59
CA PRO A 192 19.31 16.43 7.06
C PRO A 192 19.21 17.45 5.92
N ARG A 193 20.09 17.33 4.91
CA ARG A 193 20.09 18.15 3.71
C ARG A 193 20.66 17.38 2.52
N LEU A 194 20.13 17.64 1.33
CA LEU A 194 20.68 17.13 0.08
C LEU A 194 21.88 17.99 -0.32
N GLU A 195 23.02 17.35 -0.55
CA GLU A 195 24.26 18.00 -0.97
C GLU A 195 24.70 17.45 -2.31
N ILE A 196 25.05 18.36 -3.23
CA ILE A 196 25.65 18.02 -4.52
C ILE A 196 27.15 17.88 -4.31
N ASN A 197 27.69 16.70 -4.58
CA ASN A 197 29.11 16.40 -4.52
C ASN A 197 29.63 15.99 -5.91
N ARG A 198 30.94 16.06 -6.15
CA ARG A 198 31.56 15.60 -7.40
C ARG A 198 32.21 14.23 -7.20
N THR A 199 32.10 13.36 -8.20
CA THR A 199 32.75 12.05 -8.24
C THR A 199 33.15 11.67 -9.66
N SER A 200 34.10 10.75 -9.80
CA SER A 200 34.43 10.15 -11.09
C SER A 200 33.78 8.77 -11.17
N HIS A 201 32.97 8.51 -12.20
CA HIS A 201 32.33 7.23 -12.46
C HIS A 201 32.59 6.80 -13.90
N ASN A 202 33.13 5.60 -14.10
CA ASN A 202 33.52 5.06 -15.42
C ASN A 202 34.42 6.00 -16.25
N GLY A 203 35.33 6.72 -15.61
CA GLY A 203 36.26 7.65 -16.26
C GLY A 203 35.65 9.00 -16.67
N LYS A 204 34.36 9.23 -16.41
CA LYS A 204 33.66 10.51 -16.64
C LYS A 204 33.40 11.20 -15.29
N SER A 205 33.43 12.53 -15.29
CA SER A 205 33.12 13.34 -14.10
C SER A 205 31.60 13.53 -13.96
N TYR A 206 31.06 13.20 -12.79
CA TYR A 206 29.65 13.33 -12.45
C TYR A 206 29.47 14.17 -11.18
N ASN A 207 28.38 14.92 -11.11
CA ASN A 207 27.83 15.34 -9.83
C ASN A 207 26.98 14.21 -9.26
N TYR A 208 26.90 14.08 -7.94
CA TYR A 208 25.98 13.15 -7.30
C TYR A 208 25.29 13.76 -6.09
N VAL A 209 24.04 13.34 -5.88
CA VAL A 209 23.24 13.64 -4.69
C VAL A 209 22.83 12.33 -4.04
N THR A 210 22.99 12.24 -2.72
CA THR A 210 22.47 11.08 -1.97
C THR A 210 21.00 11.29 -1.69
N TRP A 211 20.15 10.56 -2.40
CA TRP A 211 18.70 10.70 -2.31
C TRP A 211 18.11 10.00 -1.09
N LYS A 212 18.55 8.76 -0.82
CA LYS A 212 17.95 7.91 0.22
C LYS A 212 19.01 7.01 0.86
N LYS A 213 18.97 6.88 2.19
CA LYS A 213 19.84 6.00 2.97
C LYS A 213 18.97 5.06 3.79
N MET A 214 19.21 3.76 3.67
CA MET A 214 18.40 2.74 4.36
C MET A 214 19.29 1.75 5.07
N LEU A 215 18.92 1.39 6.29
CA LEU A 215 19.50 0.28 7.03
C LEU A 215 18.56 -0.92 6.91
N LEU A 216 19.09 -2.06 6.49
CA LEU A 216 18.35 -3.29 6.28
C LEU A 216 18.95 -4.43 7.10
N TYR A 217 18.11 -5.33 7.59
CA TYR A 217 18.48 -6.56 8.27
C TYR A 217 17.77 -7.73 7.60
N PRO A 218 18.50 -8.67 6.97
CA PRO A 218 17.87 -9.79 6.30
C PRO A 218 17.19 -10.71 7.33
N GLN A 219 15.91 -11.02 7.08
CA GLN A 219 15.04 -11.86 7.91
C GLN A 219 14.88 -13.27 7.35
N LYS A 220 15.56 -13.58 6.24
CA LYS A 220 15.51 -14.89 5.58
C LYS A 220 16.91 -15.28 5.10
N GLU A 221 17.17 -16.58 5.03
CA GLU A 221 18.42 -17.12 4.48
C GLU A 221 18.33 -17.30 2.96
N GLY A 222 19.49 -17.33 2.31
CA GLY A 222 19.61 -17.55 0.87
C GLY A 222 19.60 -16.26 0.05
N ASP A 223 19.20 -16.39 -1.21
CA ASP A 223 19.20 -15.31 -2.18
C ASP A 223 17.98 -14.40 -1.99
N ILE A 224 18.24 -13.15 -1.61
CA ILE A 224 17.23 -12.10 -1.48
C ILE A 224 17.57 -10.95 -2.42
N GLU A 225 16.56 -10.43 -3.10
CA GLU A 225 16.73 -9.32 -4.03
C GLU A 225 16.20 -8.02 -3.43
N ILE A 226 16.91 -6.93 -3.70
CA ILE A 226 16.46 -5.56 -3.47
C ILE A 226 16.01 -5.01 -4.81
N ASN A 227 14.71 -4.73 -4.91
CA ASN A 227 14.09 -4.19 -6.11
C ASN A 227 14.65 -2.79 -6.44
N PRO A 228 14.63 -2.39 -7.71
CA PRO A 228 14.99 -1.03 -8.12
C PRO A 228 14.19 0.07 -7.40
N LEU A 229 14.87 1.19 -7.14
CA LEU A 229 14.23 2.48 -6.88
C LEU A 229 14.13 3.23 -8.22
N THR A 230 12.97 3.82 -8.50
CA THR A 230 12.76 4.67 -9.68
C THR A 230 12.44 6.10 -9.24
N LEU A 231 13.20 7.04 -9.79
CA LEU A 231 12.99 8.47 -9.62
C LEU A 231 12.57 9.08 -10.94
N ASP A 232 11.68 10.07 -10.87
CA ASP A 232 11.42 11.00 -11.96
C ASP A 232 12.20 12.28 -11.68
N VAL A 233 13.09 12.60 -12.62
CA VAL A 233 14.06 13.67 -12.53
C VAL A 233 13.75 14.70 -13.59
N THR A 234 13.40 15.91 -13.14
CA THR A 234 13.22 17.07 -14.02
C THR A 234 14.58 17.72 -14.25
N ILE A 235 14.96 17.85 -15.52
CA ILE A 235 16.21 18.45 -15.95
C ILE A 235 15.97 19.59 -16.92
N ASP A 236 16.82 20.60 -16.86
CA ASP A 236 16.88 21.67 -17.86
C ASP A 236 17.84 21.26 -18.98
N VAL A 237 17.32 21.01 -20.17
CA VAL A 237 18.14 20.71 -21.36
C VAL A 237 18.28 21.96 -22.24
N PRO A 238 19.47 22.29 -22.74
CA PRO A 238 19.66 23.42 -23.64
C PRO A 238 18.96 23.13 -24.97
N THR A 239 18.13 24.07 -25.43
CA THR A 239 17.52 24.01 -26.76
C THR A 239 18.48 24.59 -27.80
N ASN A 240 18.25 24.26 -29.08
CA ASN A 240 18.95 24.90 -30.19
C ASN A 240 18.50 26.37 -30.44
N ARG A 241 17.66 26.93 -29.58
CA ARG A 241 17.16 28.31 -29.68
C ARG A 241 17.94 29.22 -28.74
N ARG A 242 18.14 30.46 -29.17
CA ARG A 242 18.73 31.52 -28.37
C ARG A 242 17.73 32.66 -28.20
N ASP A 243 17.79 33.34 -27.07
CA ASP A 243 16.99 34.55 -26.84
C ASP A 243 17.55 35.75 -27.62
N PHE A 244 16.86 36.88 -27.54
CA PHE A 244 17.26 38.14 -28.18
C PHE A 244 18.65 38.65 -27.71
N PHE A 245 19.12 38.21 -26.55
CA PHE A 245 20.41 38.57 -25.97
C PHE A 245 21.50 37.51 -26.22
N GLY A 246 21.21 36.47 -27.01
CA GLY A 246 22.13 35.41 -27.38
C GLY A 246 22.30 34.29 -26.34
N ASN A 247 21.54 34.31 -25.25
CA ASN A 247 21.55 33.25 -24.24
C ASN A 247 20.84 32.01 -24.76
N VAL A 248 21.33 30.83 -24.36
CA VAL A 248 20.70 29.56 -24.71
C VAL A 248 19.37 29.42 -23.96
N ILE A 249 18.28 29.15 -24.68
CA ILE A 249 16.98 28.88 -24.06
C ILE A 249 17.00 27.42 -23.59
N TYR A 250 16.63 27.18 -22.33
CA TYR A 250 16.50 25.83 -21.78
C TYR A 250 15.04 25.38 -21.84
N SER A 251 14.83 24.08 -22.06
CA SER A 251 13.52 23.43 -21.91
C SER A 251 13.58 22.42 -20.79
N GLN A 252 12.53 22.37 -19.97
CA GLN A 252 12.37 21.35 -18.94
C GLN A 252 11.89 20.05 -19.55
N THR A 253 12.56 18.96 -19.21
CA THR A 253 12.14 17.60 -19.55
C THR A 253 12.23 16.70 -18.32
N SER A 254 11.30 15.76 -18.21
CA SER A 254 11.23 14.76 -17.14
C SER A 254 11.79 13.44 -17.65
N ASN A 255 12.65 12.80 -16.85
CA ASN A 255 13.23 11.50 -17.17
C ASN A 255 13.13 10.56 -15.99
N LYS A 256 12.59 9.37 -16.24
CA LYS A 256 12.53 8.29 -15.24
C LYS A 256 13.82 7.50 -15.25
N VAL A 257 14.53 7.49 -14.12
CA VAL A 257 15.78 6.74 -13.96
C VAL A 257 15.68 5.81 -12.78
N SER A 258 16.18 4.60 -12.97
CA SER A 258 16.03 3.50 -12.02
C SER A 258 17.37 2.91 -11.63
N SER A 259 17.48 2.49 -10.37
CA SER A 259 18.65 1.75 -9.91
C SER A 259 18.65 0.32 -10.43
N LYS A 260 19.82 -0.27 -10.55
CA LYS A 260 19.92 -1.71 -10.86
C LYS A 260 19.39 -2.53 -9.68
N LYS A 261 18.75 -3.65 -9.97
CA LYS A 261 18.39 -4.65 -8.97
C LYS A 261 19.64 -5.18 -8.28
N VAL A 262 19.60 -5.32 -6.95
CA VAL A 262 20.75 -5.79 -6.16
C VAL A 262 20.43 -7.12 -5.50
N LYS A 263 21.21 -8.16 -5.83
CA LYS A 263 21.16 -9.47 -5.18
C LYS A 263 22.03 -9.50 -3.92
N ILE A 264 21.44 -9.98 -2.82
CA ILE A 264 22.06 -10.20 -1.51
C ILE A 264 22.00 -11.69 -1.17
N ILE A 265 23.11 -12.27 -0.72
CA ILE A 265 23.23 -13.68 -0.36
C ILE A 265 23.34 -13.79 1.16
N THR A 266 22.23 -14.04 1.83
CA THR A 266 22.18 -14.14 3.29
C THR A 266 22.67 -15.51 3.75
N LYS A 267 23.74 -15.52 4.56
CA LYS A 267 24.33 -16.73 5.10
C LYS A 267 23.57 -17.20 6.34
N PRO A 268 23.36 -18.53 6.49
CA PRO A 268 22.87 -19.10 7.75
C PRO A 268 23.92 -18.91 8.85
N PHE A 269 23.48 -19.00 10.10
CA PHE A 269 24.42 -19.09 11.21
C PHE A 269 25.15 -20.45 11.21
N PRO A 270 26.40 -20.52 11.72
CA PRO A 270 27.10 -21.80 11.84
C PRO A 270 26.33 -22.76 12.76
N GLU A 271 25.95 -23.94 12.26
CA GLU A 271 25.25 -24.95 13.09
C GLU A 271 26.16 -25.50 14.20
N LYS A 272 27.46 -25.61 13.93
CA LYS A 272 28.44 -26.07 14.89
C LYS A 272 28.55 -25.09 16.06
N ASN A 273 28.32 -25.60 17.27
CA ASN A 273 28.34 -24.84 18.53
C ASN A 273 27.22 -23.80 18.68
N LYS A 274 26.10 -23.92 17.95
CA LYS A 274 24.92 -23.08 18.17
C LYS A 274 24.32 -23.38 19.56
N PRO A 275 24.33 -22.43 20.50
CA PRO A 275 23.73 -22.65 21.82
C PRO A 275 22.20 -22.64 21.74
N GLU A 276 21.53 -23.46 22.56
CA GLU A 276 20.06 -23.54 22.59
C GLU A 276 19.42 -22.21 23.04
N GLU A 277 20.08 -21.48 23.95
CA GLU A 277 19.63 -20.18 24.48
C GLU A 277 19.86 -19.01 23.48
N PHE A 278 20.37 -19.26 22.27
CA PHE A 278 20.60 -18.20 21.29
C PHE A 278 19.30 -17.68 20.68
N ASN A 279 18.96 -16.42 20.98
CA ASN A 279 17.70 -15.80 20.59
C ASN A 279 17.79 -14.85 19.37
N GLY A 280 18.87 -14.93 18.58
CA GLY A 280 19.00 -14.14 17.35
C GLY A 280 19.72 -12.79 17.50
N ALA A 281 20.37 -12.52 18.63
CA ALA A 281 21.22 -11.34 18.81
C ALA A 281 22.50 -11.43 17.94
N VAL A 282 22.72 -10.45 17.07
CA VAL A 282 23.84 -10.39 16.12
C VAL A 282 24.53 -9.03 16.22
N GLY A 283 25.82 -9.04 16.54
CA GLY A 283 26.60 -7.83 16.70
C GLY A 283 27.73 -7.96 17.71
N ASN A 284 27.96 -6.89 18.45
CA ASN A 284 28.91 -6.83 19.55
C ASN A 284 28.25 -6.11 20.73
N PHE A 285 28.09 -6.82 21.84
CA PHE A 285 27.29 -6.38 22.97
C PHE A 285 28.02 -6.57 24.29
N LYS A 286 27.56 -5.82 25.30
CA LYS A 286 27.88 -5.96 26.71
C LYS A 286 26.57 -6.00 27.49
N ILE A 287 26.54 -6.79 28.56
CA ILE A 287 25.38 -6.90 29.45
C ILE A 287 25.76 -6.44 30.85
N TYR A 288 24.85 -5.74 31.50
CA TYR A 288 24.99 -5.20 32.85
C TYR A 288 23.70 -5.44 33.61
N ALA A 289 23.81 -5.73 34.91
CA ALA A 289 22.68 -5.73 35.84
C ALA A 289 23.01 -4.76 36.97
N GLU A 290 22.14 -3.80 37.22
CA GLU A 290 22.33 -2.78 38.23
C GLU A 290 21.08 -2.69 39.10
N SER A 291 21.25 -2.64 40.42
CA SER A 291 20.16 -2.40 41.36
C SER A 291 20.17 -0.95 41.81
N ASN A 292 19.00 -0.32 41.94
CA ASN A 292 18.91 1.02 42.49
C ASN A 292 19.22 1.07 43.99
N ARG A 293 19.13 -0.07 44.69
CA ARG A 293 19.40 -0.24 46.12
C ARG A 293 20.02 -1.60 46.41
N SER A 294 20.97 -1.64 47.33
CA SER A 294 21.58 -2.89 47.82
C SER A 294 21.09 -3.27 49.23
N GLU A 295 20.56 -2.31 49.98
CA GLU A 295 20.07 -2.50 51.35
C GLU A 295 18.70 -1.85 51.52
N LEU A 296 17.75 -2.58 52.11
CA LEU A 296 16.36 -2.13 52.31
C LEU A 296 15.63 -2.93 53.40
N SER A 297 14.44 -2.49 53.78
CA SER A 297 13.56 -3.25 54.70
C SER A 297 12.63 -4.21 53.93
N ALA A 298 12.08 -5.20 54.62
CA ALA A 298 11.09 -6.11 54.02
C ALA A 298 9.83 -5.36 53.56
N ASN A 299 9.20 -5.87 52.50
CA ASN A 299 8.08 -5.28 51.75
C ASN A 299 8.38 -3.94 51.06
N GLU A 300 9.60 -3.43 51.14
CA GLU A 300 10.01 -2.26 50.36
C GLU A 300 10.43 -2.70 48.95
N SER A 301 9.84 -2.09 47.92
CA SER A 301 10.18 -2.42 46.54
C SER A 301 11.52 -1.81 46.13
N PHE A 302 12.31 -2.54 45.36
CA PHE A 302 13.50 -2.03 44.68
C PHE A 302 13.45 -2.38 43.18
N GLN A 303 14.34 -1.76 42.41
CA GLN A 303 14.40 -1.94 40.97
C GLN A 303 15.76 -2.49 40.54
N VAL A 304 15.71 -3.49 39.66
CA VAL A 304 16.90 -4.03 39.00
C VAL A 304 16.80 -3.78 37.50
N GLU A 305 17.73 -2.99 36.97
CA GLU A 305 17.86 -2.72 35.54
C GLU A 305 18.81 -3.75 34.91
N LEU A 306 18.28 -4.54 33.98
CA LEU A 306 19.08 -5.41 33.11
C LEU A 306 19.29 -4.72 31.77
N LYS A 307 20.52 -4.33 31.46
CA LYS A 307 20.87 -3.48 30.33
C LYS A 307 21.82 -4.17 29.37
N ILE A 308 21.47 -4.16 28.08
CA ILE A 308 22.34 -4.59 26.99
C ILE A 308 22.74 -3.37 26.18
N SER A 309 24.04 -3.15 26.01
CA SER A 309 24.59 -2.04 25.23
C SER A 309 25.56 -2.55 24.17
N GLY A 310 25.61 -1.85 23.03
CA GLY A 310 26.54 -2.20 21.96
C GLY A 310 26.03 -1.83 20.57
N SER A 311 26.56 -2.54 19.58
CA SER A 311 26.26 -2.33 18.17
C SER A 311 25.80 -3.62 17.51
N GLY A 312 24.69 -3.59 16.79
CA GLY A 312 24.07 -4.80 16.22
C GLY A 312 22.58 -4.63 15.96
N ASN A 313 21.82 -5.72 15.99
CA ASN A 313 20.38 -5.74 15.74
C ASN A 313 19.52 -5.49 17.00
N LEU A 314 19.79 -4.42 17.77
CA LEU A 314 19.20 -4.15 19.09
C LEU A 314 17.66 -4.22 19.15
N LYS A 315 16.95 -3.95 18.05
CA LYS A 315 15.48 -3.99 17.98
C LYS A 315 14.89 -5.35 17.56
N LEU A 316 15.73 -6.36 17.28
CA LEU A 316 15.34 -7.62 16.64
C LEU A 316 15.56 -8.85 17.53
N PHE A 317 15.89 -8.66 18.81
CA PHE A 317 16.01 -9.74 19.79
C PHE A 317 15.43 -9.29 21.14
N SER A 318 15.11 -10.26 22.01
CA SER A 318 14.62 -10.00 23.37
C SER A 318 15.75 -10.00 24.40
N ILE A 319 15.61 -9.19 25.44
CA ILE A 319 16.51 -9.26 26.60
C ILE A 319 16.18 -10.56 27.36
N PRO A 320 17.18 -11.34 27.83
CA PRO A 320 16.91 -12.51 28.66
C PRO A 320 16.20 -12.11 29.96
N ASP A 321 15.33 -12.99 30.47
CA ASP A 321 14.60 -12.71 31.70
C ASP A 321 15.52 -12.75 32.93
N LEU A 322 15.31 -11.82 33.86
CA LEU A 322 16.01 -11.82 35.14
C LEU A 322 15.46 -12.94 36.04
N ILE A 323 16.33 -13.84 36.48
CA ILE A 323 15.98 -14.91 37.44
C ILE A 323 16.19 -14.35 38.85
N VAL A 324 15.18 -14.49 39.71
CA VAL A 324 15.26 -14.11 41.12
C VAL A 324 14.92 -15.32 42.02
N PRO A 325 15.45 -15.38 43.26
CA PRO A 325 15.04 -16.39 44.23
C PRO A 325 13.53 -16.36 44.49
N SER A 326 12.92 -17.51 44.81
CA SER A 326 11.47 -17.64 45.05
C SER A 326 10.95 -16.84 46.26
N SER A 327 11.85 -16.38 47.12
CA SER A 327 11.55 -15.49 48.25
C SER A 327 11.33 -14.03 47.84
N LEU A 328 11.63 -13.68 46.58
CA LEU A 328 11.43 -12.35 46.01
C LEU A 328 10.28 -12.40 45.02
N GLU A 329 9.31 -11.51 45.20
CA GLU A 329 8.22 -11.32 44.24
C GLU A 329 8.69 -10.40 43.12
N LYS A 330 8.67 -10.88 41.88
CA LYS A 330 9.12 -10.14 40.69
C LYS A 330 7.92 -9.75 39.84
N TYR A 331 7.80 -8.46 39.53
CA TYR A 331 6.82 -7.91 38.61
C TYR A 331 7.38 -7.86 37.18
N ASP A 332 6.48 -7.68 36.20
CA ASP A 332 6.85 -7.51 34.80
C ASP A 332 7.72 -6.26 34.61
N PRO A 333 8.75 -6.33 33.73
CA PRO A 333 9.68 -5.22 33.55
C PRO A 333 9.11 -4.10 32.69
N GLU A 334 9.62 -2.89 32.94
CA GLU A 334 9.48 -1.77 32.00
C GLU A 334 10.63 -1.81 30.97
N PHE A 335 10.29 -1.84 29.68
CA PHE A 335 11.26 -1.86 28.58
C PHE A 335 11.64 -0.44 28.15
N ASN A 336 12.94 -0.15 28.16
CA ASN A 336 13.52 1.11 27.71
C ASN A 336 14.46 0.91 26.52
N GLU A 337 14.35 1.79 25.52
CA GLU A 337 15.15 1.74 24.29
C GLU A 337 15.83 3.09 24.01
N ASN A 338 17.15 3.08 23.90
CA ASN A 338 17.95 4.23 23.44
C ASN A 338 18.88 3.79 22.31
N VAL A 339 18.35 3.75 21.09
CA VAL A 339 19.05 3.23 19.92
C VAL A 339 19.18 4.28 18.83
N LYS A 340 20.42 4.52 18.39
CA LYS A 340 20.75 5.36 17.24
C LYS A 340 21.02 4.49 16.02
N VAL A 341 20.58 4.97 14.87
CA VAL A 341 20.60 4.21 13.61
C VAL A 341 21.50 4.93 12.62
N GLY A 342 22.51 4.23 12.12
CA GLY A 342 23.47 4.77 11.16
C GLY A 342 23.78 3.79 10.03
N LEU A 343 24.69 4.18 9.12
CA LEU A 343 25.09 3.36 7.97
C LEU A 343 25.81 2.07 8.37
N SER A 344 26.46 2.05 9.54
CA SER A 344 27.17 0.89 10.08
C SER A 344 26.27 -0.08 10.85
N GLY A 345 25.00 0.25 11.08
CA GLY A 345 24.08 -0.52 11.92
C GLY A 345 23.42 0.33 13.00
N MET A 346 22.76 -0.35 13.94
CA MET A 346 22.28 0.29 15.16
C MET A 346 23.37 0.29 16.23
N ASN A 347 23.38 1.34 17.05
CA ASN A 347 24.25 1.46 18.21
C ASN A 347 23.48 2.13 19.35
N GLY A 348 23.63 1.62 20.57
CA GLY A 348 22.92 2.15 21.73
C GLY A 348 22.73 1.12 22.83
N SER A 349 21.62 1.22 23.56
CA SER A 349 21.26 0.28 24.61
C SER A 349 19.77 0.01 24.67
N ILE A 350 19.43 -1.19 25.11
CA ILE A 350 18.09 -1.62 25.51
C ILE A 350 18.16 -2.09 26.97
N SER A 351 17.14 -1.81 27.76
CA SER A 351 17.07 -2.29 29.14
C SER A 351 15.67 -2.70 29.57
N ASN A 352 15.62 -3.66 30.49
CA ASN A 352 14.42 -4.07 31.22
C ASN A 352 14.60 -3.70 32.69
N THR A 353 13.72 -2.88 33.23
CA THR A 353 13.72 -2.51 34.65
C THR A 353 12.67 -3.32 35.39
N TYR A 354 13.10 -4.25 36.24
CA TYR A 354 12.23 -5.11 37.03
C TYR A 354 11.97 -4.50 38.40
N THR A 355 10.70 -4.42 38.81
CA THR A 355 10.35 -4.10 40.20
C THR A 355 10.27 -5.39 41.00
N ILE A 356 10.99 -5.44 42.13
CA ILE A 356 11.09 -6.63 42.98
C ILE A 356 10.70 -6.26 44.40
N VAL A 357 9.88 -7.10 45.03
CA VAL A 357 9.42 -6.94 46.41
C VAL A 357 9.88 -8.12 47.26
N PRO A 358 10.73 -7.90 48.27
CA PRO A 358 11.13 -8.94 49.20
C PRO A 358 10.17 -9.08 50.38
N GLN A 359 9.95 -10.30 50.86
CA GLN A 359 9.01 -10.55 51.96
C GLN A 359 9.66 -10.77 53.33
N PHE A 360 10.90 -11.27 53.38
CA PHE A 360 11.56 -11.69 54.63
C PHE A 360 12.97 -11.11 54.77
N GLN A 361 13.40 -10.90 56.02
CA GLN A 361 14.77 -10.47 56.33
C GLN A 361 15.81 -11.51 55.88
N GLY A 362 16.96 -11.06 55.37
CA GLY A 362 18.04 -11.94 54.91
C GLY A 362 18.86 -11.38 53.76
N LYS A 363 19.84 -12.17 53.28
CA LYS A 363 20.64 -11.85 52.10
C LYS A 363 20.17 -12.68 50.92
N TYR A 364 19.74 -12.02 49.86
CA TYR A 364 19.23 -12.67 48.65
C TYR A 364 20.19 -12.44 47.48
N PRO A 365 20.86 -13.49 46.99
CA PRO A 365 21.64 -13.40 45.76
C PRO A 365 20.71 -13.40 44.54
N ILE A 366 20.85 -12.40 43.68
CA ILE A 366 20.28 -12.38 42.34
C ILE A 366 21.33 -12.98 41.40
N PRO A 367 21.10 -14.18 40.85
CA PRO A 367 22.10 -14.91 40.08
C PRO A 367 22.49 -14.18 38.79
N SER A 368 23.69 -14.46 38.31
CA SER A 368 24.17 -13.96 37.01
C SER A 368 23.24 -14.38 35.87
N THR A 369 22.84 -13.40 35.05
CA THR A 369 22.02 -13.64 33.86
C THR A 369 22.93 -13.81 32.65
N ARG A 370 22.75 -14.92 31.93
CA ARG A 370 23.53 -15.25 30.73
C ARG A 370 22.92 -14.62 29.49
N PHE A 371 23.77 -14.13 28.60
CA PHE A 371 23.38 -13.62 27.30
C PHE A 371 24.32 -14.12 26.22
N ILE A 372 23.74 -14.59 25.13
CA ILE A 372 24.46 -15.20 24.01
C ILE A 372 24.16 -14.40 22.75
N TYR A 373 25.21 -13.97 22.06
CA TYR A 373 25.09 -13.30 20.78
C TYR A 373 26.06 -13.88 19.76
N PHE A 374 25.76 -13.68 18.48
CA PHE A 374 26.65 -14.05 17.39
C PHE A 374 27.46 -12.82 16.95
N ASN A 375 28.79 -12.93 16.98
CA ASN A 375 29.68 -11.90 16.47
C ASN A 375 30.00 -12.17 14.99
N PRO A 376 29.47 -11.38 14.04
CA PRO A 376 29.66 -11.63 12.60
C PRO A 376 31.09 -11.39 12.13
N ARG A 377 31.91 -10.62 12.87
CA ARG A 377 33.32 -10.38 12.55
C ARG A 377 34.17 -11.59 12.90
N GLU A 378 33.97 -12.13 14.11
CA GLU A 378 34.68 -13.32 14.60
C GLU A 378 34.08 -14.63 14.08
N LYS A 379 32.84 -14.58 13.56
CA LYS A 379 32.05 -15.73 13.10
C LYS A 379 31.84 -16.78 14.21
N LYS A 380 31.65 -16.31 15.44
CA LYS A 380 31.52 -17.16 16.65
C LYS A 380 30.38 -16.67 17.52
N TYR A 381 29.81 -17.61 18.29
CA TYR A 381 28.91 -17.32 19.39
C TYR A 381 29.73 -16.88 20.60
N VAL A 382 29.37 -15.75 21.20
CA VAL A 382 29.98 -15.21 22.40
C VAL A 382 28.95 -15.28 23.52
N LYS A 383 29.36 -15.85 24.66
CA LYS A 383 28.56 -15.93 25.88
C LYS A 383 29.10 -14.91 26.86
N ILE A 384 28.26 -13.99 27.30
CA ILE A 384 28.57 -13.03 28.36
C ILE A 384 27.55 -13.20 29.49
N SER A 385 27.90 -12.75 30.69
CA SER A 385 27.03 -12.86 31.86
C SER A 385 27.13 -11.58 32.68
N THR A 386 26.06 -11.26 33.39
CA THR A 386 26.08 -10.17 34.38
C THR A 386 26.87 -10.59 35.62
N GLU A 387 27.23 -9.60 36.43
CA GLU A 387 27.67 -9.85 37.80
C GLU A 387 26.49 -10.34 38.66
N GLU A 388 26.80 -11.11 39.69
CA GLU A 388 25.83 -11.52 40.71
C GLU A 388 25.60 -10.35 41.67
N LEU A 389 24.33 -10.04 41.96
CA LEU A 389 23.97 -8.95 42.86
C LEU A 389 23.51 -9.53 44.20
N ILE A 390 24.01 -9.00 45.32
CA ILE A 390 23.56 -9.40 46.65
C ILE A 390 22.71 -8.29 47.24
N ILE A 391 21.44 -8.58 47.51
CA ILE A 391 20.50 -7.66 48.14
C ILE A 391 20.36 -8.02 49.62
N ASN A 392 20.66 -7.07 50.50
CA ASN A 392 20.63 -7.24 51.94
C ASN A 392 19.36 -6.63 52.53
N ILE A 393 18.59 -7.42 53.27
CA ILE A 393 17.32 -6.99 53.84
C ILE A 393 17.50 -6.90 55.34
N LEU A 394 17.53 -5.66 55.83
CA LEU A 394 17.97 -5.34 57.20
C LEU A 394 16.90 -5.71 58.23
N ASP A 395 15.64 -5.39 57.95
CA ASP A 395 14.52 -5.53 58.89
C ASP A 395 13.33 -6.27 58.26
N GLY A 396 12.64 -7.14 59.00
CA GLY A 396 11.46 -7.86 58.52
C GLY A 396 11.18 -9.16 59.29
N PRO A 397 10.09 -9.88 58.97
CA PRO A 397 9.86 -11.20 59.53
C PRO A 397 11.00 -12.14 59.10
N THR A 398 11.54 -12.91 60.03
CA THR A 398 12.53 -13.95 59.71
C THR A 398 11.81 -15.16 59.13
N SER A 399 12.30 -15.67 58.01
CA SER A 399 11.77 -16.89 57.41
C SER A 399 12.12 -18.07 58.33
N SER A 400 11.15 -18.49 59.15
CA SER A 400 11.29 -19.70 59.96
C SER A 400 11.13 -20.90 59.04
N VAL A 401 12.24 -21.35 58.43
CA VAL A 401 12.33 -22.73 57.97
C VAL A 401 12.25 -23.59 59.22
N VAL A 402 11.07 -24.15 59.48
CA VAL A 402 10.86 -25.18 60.49
C VAL A 402 11.79 -26.33 60.13
N THR A 403 12.96 -26.34 60.77
CA THR A 403 13.80 -27.53 60.84
C THR A 403 13.18 -28.36 61.95
N SER A 404 12.17 -29.15 61.60
CA SER A 404 11.61 -30.16 62.49
C SER A 404 12.67 -31.25 62.67
N ASN A 405 13.52 -31.07 63.67
CA ASN A 405 14.14 -32.18 64.38
C ASN A 405 13.03 -32.83 65.20
N ASP A 406 12.44 -33.89 64.65
CA ASP A 406 11.80 -34.91 65.48
C ASP A 406 12.16 -36.28 64.91
N ASP A 407 12.91 -37.02 65.72
CA ASP A 407 13.09 -38.45 65.61
C ASP A 407 11.72 -39.12 65.78
N SER A 408 11.16 -39.67 64.70
CA SER A 408 10.39 -40.91 64.78
C SER A 408 10.20 -41.55 63.41
N ASN A 409 10.59 -42.83 63.35
CA ASN A 409 10.36 -43.75 62.25
C ASN A 409 8.90 -43.75 61.76
N VAL A 410 8.63 -43.22 60.56
CA VAL A 410 7.63 -43.80 59.64
C VAL A 410 8.06 -43.52 58.21
N SER A 411 8.24 -44.61 57.46
CA SER A 411 8.34 -44.63 56.00
C SER A 411 7.08 -44.05 55.36
N SER A 412 7.14 -42.85 54.79
CA SER A 412 6.19 -42.42 53.78
C SER A 412 6.83 -41.44 52.82
N LYS A 413 6.88 -41.88 51.56
CA LYS A 413 7.30 -41.14 50.37
C LYS A 413 6.72 -39.72 50.35
N ASN A 414 7.59 -38.75 50.06
CA ASN A 414 7.21 -37.43 49.57
C ASN A 414 6.43 -37.60 48.25
N ILE A 415 5.10 -37.49 48.33
CA ILE A 415 4.22 -37.39 47.17
C ILE A 415 3.99 -35.89 46.94
N LEU A 416 4.76 -35.33 46.00
CA LEU A 416 4.42 -34.09 45.33
C LEU A 416 3.04 -34.27 44.69
N SER A 417 2.06 -33.44 45.07
CA SER A 417 0.79 -33.33 44.35
C SER A 417 1.03 -32.72 42.97
N SER A 418 1.46 -33.57 42.03
CA SER A 418 1.27 -33.37 40.60
C SER A 418 -0.15 -33.82 40.27
N LYS A 419 -1.07 -32.86 40.23
CA LYS A 419 -2.44 -33.08 39.75
C LYS A 419 -2.63 -32.42 38.39
N SER A 420 -1.78 -32.78 37.44
CA SER A 420 -2.13 -32.81 36.02
C SER A 420 -0.99 -33.44 35.22
N GLN A 421 -1.36 -34.34 34.31
CA GLN A 421 -0.62 -34.68 33.09
C GLN A 421 0.27 -35.94 33.12
N PHE A 422 -0.35 -37.12 33.33
CA PHE A 422 -0.10 -38.31 32.49
C PHE A 422 -1.34 -39.22 32.59
N ASN A 423 -2.11 -39.33 31.51
CA ASN A 423 -3.08 -40.42 31.36
C ASN A 423 -2.36 -41.68 30.88
N PHE A 424 -2.75 -42.81 31.46
CA PHE A 424 -2.21 -44.14 31.19
C PHE A 424 -2.36 -44.51 29.71
N ILE A 425 -1.31 -45.08 29.13
CA ILE A 425 -1.34 -45.61 27.76
C ILE A 425 -2.17 -46.90 27.80
N GLU A 426 -3.28 -46.96 27.06
CA GLU A 426 -4.04 -48.21 26.88
C GLU A 426 -3.14 -49.26 26.23
N LEU A 427 -2.87 -50.35 26.97
CA LEU A 427 -1.95 -51.42 26.56
C LEU A 427 -2.61 -52.49 25.67
N GLU A 428 -3.93 -52.41 25.45
CA GLU A 428 -4.67 -53.37 24.62
C GLU A 428 -5.31 -52.68 23.42
N THR A 429 -4.90 -53.08 22.22
CA THR A 429 -5.43 -52.57 20.96
C THR A 429 -6.32 -53.61 20.28
N ASN A 430 -7.61 -53.32 20.19
CA ASN A 430 -8.55 -54.10 19.36
C ASN A 430 -8.60 -53.50 17.95
N LEU A 431 -7.86 -54.11 17.01
CA LEU A 431 -7.86 -53.71 15.62
C LEU A 431 -9.02 -54.37 14.87
N PHE A 432 -9.98 -53.58 14.41
CA PHE A 432 -11.03 -54.01 13.48
C PHE A 432 -10.67 -53.63 12.04
N LYS A 433 -10.87 -54.57 11.12
CA LYS A 433 -10.66 -54.36 9.70
C LYS A 433 -11.71 -53.37 9.19
N ILE A 434 -11.28 -52.18 8.73
CA ILE A 434 -12.16 -51.19 8.08
C ILE A 434 -12.58 -51.76 6.73
N ILE A 435 -13.64 -52.56 6.75
CA ILE A 435 -14.39 -52.91 5.54
C ILE A 435 -15.40 -51.77 5.40
N LYS A 436 -15.08 -50.79 4.54
CA LYS A 436 -16.04 -49.78 4.11
C LYS A 436 -17.19 -50.48 3.39
N LYS A 437 -18.23 -50.85 4.12
CA LYS A 437 -19.56 -50.96 3.53
C LYS A 437 -19.99 -49.54 3.22
N HIS A 438 -20.06 -49.20 1.94
CA HIS A 438 -20.71 -47.97 1.49
C HIS A 438 -22.09 -47.91 2.14
N SER A 439 -22.24 -46.99 3.09
CA SER A 439 -23.52 -46.70 3.71
C SER A 439 -24.39 -46.04 2.65
N LEU A 440 -25.71 -46.30 2.67
CA LEU A 440 -26.68 -45.62 1.79
C LEU A 440 -26.52 -44.08 1.88
N VAL A 441 -26.03 -43.58 3.02
CA VAL A 441 -25.71 -42.16 3.25
C VAL A 441 -24.66 -41.61 2.27
N ASP A 442 -23.63 -42.38 1.91
CA ASP A 442 -22.60 -41.92 0.94
C ASP A 442 -23.18 -41.76 -0.47
N GLN A 443 -24.16 -42.58 -0.84
CA GLN A 443 -24.82 -42.49 -2.14
C GLN A 443 -25.71 -41.25 -2.25
N TYR A 444 -26.41 -40.86 -1.17
CA TYR A 444 -27.23 -39.65 -1.15
C TYR A 444 -26.43 -38.36 -0.98
N PHE A 445 -25.25 -38.42 -0.34
CA PHE A 445 -24.40 -37.25 -0.14
C PHE A 445 -23.94 -36.64 -1.46
N GLN A 446 -23.64 -37.47 -2.46
CA GLN A 446 -23.22 -37.00 -3.78
C GLN A 446 -24.36 -36.30 -4.53
N TYR A 447 -25.60 -36.77 -4.40
CA TYR A 447 -26.78 -36.10 -4.96
C TYR A 447 -27.06 -34.75 -4.27
N ILE A 448 -26.89 -34.66 -2.95
CA ILE A 448 -27.07 -33.41 -2.19
C ILE A 448 -26.08 -32.33 -2.66
N ILE A 449 -24.81 -32.70 -2.88
CA ILE A 449 -23.80 -31.76 -3.38
C ILE A 449 -24.15 -31.27 -4.79
N THR A 450 -24.60 -32.16 -5.68
CA THR A 450 -25.00 -31.76 -7.03
C THR A 450 -26.24 -30.87 -7.03
N PHE A 451 -27.20 -31.13 -6.12
CA PHE A 451 -28.39 -30.30 -5.96
C PHE A 451 -28.05 -28.89 -5.46
N ILE A 452 -27.11 -28.77 -4.51
CA ILE A 452 -26.61 -27.47 -4.02
C ILE A 452 -25.95 -26.67 -5.14
N PHE A 453 -25.16 -27.31 -6.01
CA PHE A 453 -24.54 -26.63 -7.15
C PHE A 453 -25.58 -26.13 -8.16
N PHE A 454 -26.59 -26.95 -8.46
CA PHE A 454 -27.68 -26.55 -9.36
C PHE A 454 -28.53 -25.42 -8.76
N PHE A 455 -28.80 -25.46 -7.46
CA PHE A 455 -29.53 -24.43 -6.75
C PHE A 455 -28.77 -23.09 -6.75
N LEU A 456 -27.45 -23.12 -6.53
CA LEU A 456 -26.61 -21.92 -6.59
C LEU A 456 -26.56 -21.34 -8.01
N PHE A 457 -26.49 -22.20 -9.03
CA PHE A 457 -26.55 -21.79 -10.43
C PHE A 457 -27.86 -21.09 -10.78
N PHE A 458 -29.00 -21.63 -10.32
CA PHE A 458 -30.31 -21.01 -10.51
C PHE A 458 -30.46 -19.69 -9.74
N ILE A 459 -29.89 -19.56 -8.54
CA ILE A 459 -29.84 -18.30 -7.80
C ILE A 459 -29.07 -17.24 -8.58
N VAL A 460 -27.91 -17.58 -9.14
CA VAL A 460 -27.14 -16.64 -9.95
C VAL A 460 -27.92 -16.24 -11.20
N LEU A 461 -28.62 -17.18 -11.84
CA LEU A 461 -29.44 -16.89 -13.02
C LEU A 461 -30.63 -15.98 -12.67
N ALA A 462 -31.30 -16.24 -11.54
CA ALA A 462 -32.39 -15.43 -11.02
C ALA A 462 -31.91 -14.03 -10.62
N LEU A 463 -30.76 -13.91 -9.95
CA LEU A 463 -30.13 -12.62 -9.63
C LEU A 463 -29.75 -11.87 -10.91
N ARG A 464 -29.23 -12.55 -11.92
CA ARG A 464 -28.93 -11.92 -13.22
C ARG A 464 -30.20 -11.41 -13.89
N PHE A 465 -31.28 -12.19 -13.86
CA PHE A 465 -32.58 -11.83 -14.42
C PHE A 465 -33.24 -10.67 -13.66
N PHE A 466 -33.13 -10.64 -12.33
CA PHE A 466 -33.70 -9.57 -11.50
C PHE A 466 -32.90 -8.27 -11.63
N LEU A 467 -31.56 -8.34 -11.68
CA LEU A 467 -30.70 -7.17 -11.82
C LEU A 467 -30.74 -6.57 -13.23
N PHE A 468 -30.89 -7.38 -14.29
CA PHE A 468 -30.99 -6.87 -15.66
C PHE A 468 -32.38 -6.37 -16.06
N ARG A 469 -33.43 -6.72 -15.30
CA ARG A 469 -34.80 -6.28 -15.62
C ARG A 469 -35.18 -4.93 -14.99
N ASN A 470 -34.30 -4.32 -14.18
CA ASN A 470 -34.59 -3.09 -13.45
C ASN A 470 -33.59 -1.95 -13.67
N SER A 471 -32.91 -1.89 -14.83
CA SER A 471 -32.02 -0.76 -15.17
C SER A 471 -32.71 0.40 -15.89
N ASN A 472 -34.04 0.37 -16.05
CA ASN A 472 -34.82 1.51 -16.51
C ASN A 472 -35.72 1.98 -15.38
N SER A 473 -35.44 3.21 -14.91
CA SER A 473 -36.13 3.95 -13.87
C SER A 473 -36.33 3.21 -12.53
N ILE A 474 -35.26 3.09 -11.75
CA ILE A 474 -35.44 3.26 -10.30
C ILE A 474 -36.08 4.63 -10.13
N ASP A 475 -37.22 4.66 -9.47
CA ASP A 475 -38.02 5.85 -9.22
C ASP A 475 -37.21 6.76 -8.27
N ASN A 476 -36.23 7.50 -8.83
CA ASN A 476 -35.35 8.43 -8.11
C ASN A 476 -36.17 9.39 -7.26
N ASN A 477 -37.40 9.70 -7.68
CA ASN A 477 -38.36 10.48 -6.93
C ASN A 477 -38.68 9.88 -5.55
N ASN A 478 -38.95 8.57 -5.45
CA ASN A 478 -39.30 7.94 -4.17
C ASN A 478 -38.10 7.86 -3.22
N VAL A 479 -36.91 7.64 -3.77
CA VAL A 479 -35.66 7.62 -2.98
C VAL A 479 -35.30 9.03 -2.49
N ALA A 480 -35.40 10.04 -3.37
CA ALA A 480 -35.18 11.44 -3.02
C ALA A 480 -36.16 11.92 -1.95
N ASN A 481 -37.45 11.59 -2.09
CA ASN A 481 -38.49 11.95 -1.12
C ASN A 481 -38.25 11.28 0.24
N LYS A 482 -37.88 9.99 0.26
CA LYS A 482 -37.58 9.27 1.49
C LYS A 482 -36.36 9.84 2.21
N LEU A 483 -35.33 10.24 1.47
CA LEU A 483 -34.14 10.89 2.01
C LEU A 483 -34.45 12.28 2.57
N ALA A 484 -35.21 13.10 1.83
CA ALA A 484 -35.61 14.45 2.26
C ALA A 484 -36.48 14.41 3.53
N ILE A 485 -37.43 13.49 3.64
CA ILE A 485 -38.25 13.32 4.85
C ILE A 485 -37.38 12.94 6.04
N LYS A 486 -36.44 11.99 5.86
CA LYS A 486 -35.54 11.55 6.93
C LYS A 486 -34.61 12.68 7.40
N SER A 487 -34.10 13.51 6.49
CA SER A 487 -33.25 14.65 6.86
C SER A 487 -34.04 15.79 7.48
N LEU A 488 -35.29 16.03 7.06
CA LEU A 488 -36.19 16.99 7.73
C LEU A 488 -36.58 16.55 9.15
N GLU A 489 -36.78 15.25 9.37
CA GLU A 489 -36.99 14.70 10.73
C GLU A 489 -35.77 14.92 11.64
N ASN A 490 -34.57 14.79 11.08
CA ASN A 490 -33.34 15.09 11.82
C ASN A 490 -33.21 16.59 12.10
N ALA A 491 -33.47 17.45 11.11
CA ALA A 491 -33.48 18.90 11.31
C ALA A 491 -34.49 19.33 12.40
N LYS A 492 -35.68 18.72 12.43
CA LYS A 492 -36.67 18.97 13.48
C LYS A 492 -36.18 18.62 14.89
N LYS A 493 -35.35 17.58 15.04
CA LYS A 493 -34.77 17.20 16.34
C LYS A 493 -33.73 18.21 16.83
N TYR A 494 -33.05 18.91 15.91
CA TYR A 494 -31.98 19.86 16.22
C TYR A 494 -32.46 21.32 16.33
N LEU A 495 -33.76 21.59 16.48
CA LEU A 495 -34.29 22.96 16.60
C LEU A 495 -33.67 23.80 17.73
N ASN A 496 -33.18 23.13 18.80
CA ASN A 496 -32.52 23.79 19.92
C ASN A 496 -31.01 24.08 19.67
N GLU A 497 -30.40 23.38 18.71
CA GLU A 497 -28.97 23.47 18.38
C GLU A 497 -28.81 24.04 16.96
N LYS A 498 -28.70 25.37 16.88
CA LYS A 498 -28.75 26.13 15.61
C LYS A 498 -27.70 25.67 14.57
N GLU A 499 -26.51 25.29 15.02
CA GLU A 499 -25.42 24.86 14.13
C GLU A 499 -25.73 23.54 13.41
N LEU A 500 -26.12 22.51 14.15
CA LEU A 500 -26.50 21.22 13.59
C LEU A 500 -27.81 21.31 12.79
N PHE A 501 -28.71 22.22 13.17
CA PHE A 501 -29.94 22.50 12.41
C PHE A 501 -29.62 22.95 10.98
N TYR A 502 -28.85 24.03 10.80
CA TYR A 502 -28.56 24.58 9.47
C TYR A 502 -27.68 23.66 8.61
N GLU A 503 -26.76 22.89 9.23
CA GLU A 503 -25.98 21.87 8.51
C GLU A 503 -26.86 20.72 7.98
N SER A 504 -27.80 20.24 8.81
CA SER A 504 -28.73 19.20 8.42
C SER A 504 -29.71 19.66 7.32
N LEU A 505 -30.10 20.94 7.35
CA LEU A 505 -31.00 21.57 6.38
C LEU A 505 -30.32 21.75 5.01
N GLU A 506 -29.06 22.20 4.99
CA GLU A 506 -28.28 22.30 3.75
C GLU A 506 -28.01 20.93 3.12
N THR A 507 -27.66 19.93 3.94
CA THR A 507 -27.48 18.54 3.49
C THR A 507 -28.78 17.96 2.93
N CYS A 508 -29.93 18.32 3.53
CA CYS A 508 -31.25 17.94 3.03
C CYS A 508 -31.51 18.52 1.63
N ILE A 509 -31.33 19.83 1.44
CA ILE A 509 -31.63 20.50 0.16
C ILE A 509 -30.67 20.01 -0.94
N THR A 510 -29.37 19.94 -0.66
CA THR A 510 -28.37 19.47 -1.63
C THR A 510 -28.54 17.98 -1.94
N GLY A 511 -28.83 17.15 -0.94
CA GLY A 511 -29.17 15.73 -1.12
C GLY A 511 -30.42 15.52 -1.96
N PHE A 512 -31.46 16.35 -1.77
CA PHE A 512 -32.68 16.29 -2.58
C PHE A 512 -32.44 16.73 -4.04
N LEU A 513 -31.70 17.82 -4.26
CA LEU A 513 -31.37 18.29 -5.62
C LEU A 513 -30.51 17.28 -6.39
N THR A 514 -29.51 16.69 -5.74
CA THR A 514 -28.64 15.67 -6.34
C THR A 514 -29.41 14.40 -6.69
N THR A 515 -30.30 13.93 -5.82
CA THR A 515 -31.05 12.68 -6.04
C THR A 515 -32.24 12.83 -6.98
N LYS A 516 -33.03 13.91 -6.86
CA LYS A 516 -34.22 14.12 -7.71
C LYS A 516 -33.89 14.65 -9.10
N PHE A 517 -33.00 15.64 -9.18
CA PHE A 517 -32.70 16.36 -10.43
C PHE A 517 -31.30 16.04 -10.99
N ASN A 518 -30.60 15.05 -10.42
CA ASN A 518 -29.29 14.59 -10.87
C ASN A 518 -28.23 15.70 -10.96
N PHE A 519 -28.20 16.58 -9.95
CA PHE A 519 -27.14 17.58 -9.79
C PHE A 519 -25.82 16.90 -9.43
N LYS A 520 -24.72 17.36 -10.02
CA LYS A 520 -23.36 16.99 -9.59
C LYS A 520 -22.87 18.03 -8.57
N ASN A 521 -21.87 17.69 -7.75
CA ASN A 521 -21.31 18.63 -6.77
C ASN A 521 -20.77 19.92 -7.40
N THR A 522 -20.35 19.88 -8.67
CA THR A 522 -19.94 21.05 -9.45
C THR A 522 -21.08 22.01 -9.80
N ASP A 523 -22.32 21.51 -9.76
CA ASP A 523 -23.51 22.25 -10.17
C ASP A 523 -24.22 22.93 -8.98
N LEU A 524 -23.72 22.74 -7.74
CA LEU A 524 -24.29 23.28 -6.50
C LEU A 524 -23.90 24.74 -6.23
N VAL A 525 -23.59 25.49 -7.28
CA VAL A 525 -23.38 26.95 -7.22
C VAL A 525 -24.73 27.64 -7.46
N THR A 526 -25.05 28.67 -6.69
CA THR A 526 -26.33 29.41 -6.70
C THR A 526 -26.81 29.77 -8.11
N GLU A 527 -25.89 30.21 -8.99
CA GLU A 527 -26.19 30.55 -10.39
C GLU A 527 -26.50 29.32 -11.26
N SER A 528 -25.78 28.22 -11.04
CA SER A 528 -25.98 26.95 -11.76
C SER A 528 -27.30 26.27 -11.36
N ILE A 529 -27.64 26.33 -10.06
CA ILE A 529 -28.93 25.84 -9.54
C ILE A 529 -30.09 26.59 -10.21
N LYS A 530 -30.00 27.92 -10.29
CA LYS A 530 -31.02 28.75 -10.94
C LYS A 530 -31.18 28.40 -12.42
N GLN A 531 -30.09 28.31 -13.18
CA GLN A 531 -30.13 28.00 -14.62
C GLN A 531 -30.67 26.60 -14.92
N LYS A 532 -30.35 25.61 -14.08
CA LYS A 532 -30.77 24.23 -14.31
C LYS A 532 -32.23 24.01 -13.89
N LEU A 533 -32.68 24.62 -12.78
CA LEU A 533 -34.08 24.56 -12.35
C LEU A 533 -35.03 25.34 -13.28
N THR A 534 -34.62 26.48 -13.84
CA THR A 534 -35.42 27.17 -14.86
C THR A 534 -35.53 26.36 -16.15
N LYS A 535 -34.47 25.65 -16.54
CA LYS A 535 -34.49 24.74 -17.71
C LYS A 535 -35.41 23.54 -17.51
N ILE A 536 -35.62 23.11 -16.27
CA ILE A 536 -36.53 22.02 -15.88
C ILE A 536 -38.00 22.50 -15.79
N GLY A 537 -38.25 23.82 -15.78
CA GLY A 537 -39.59 24.40 -15.79
C GLY A 537 -40.21 24.66 -14.41
N VAL A 538 -39.39 24.73 -13.35
CA VAL A 538 -39.85 25.06 -11.99
C VAL A 538 -40.22 26.54 -11.90
N ASP A 539 -41.29 26.87 -11.15
CA ASP A 539 -41.77 28.24 -10.98
C ASP A 539 -40.70 29.18 -10.38
N LYS A 540 -40.64 30.41 -10.91
CA LYS A 540 -39.61 31.40 -10.59
C LYS A 540 -39.64 31.81 -9.12
N ASN A 541 -40.81 31.85 -8.50
CA ASN A 541 -40.96 32.16 -7.08
C ASN A 541 -40.38 31.05 -6.20
N THR A 542 -40.65 29.78 -6.54
CA THR A 542 -40.12 28.62 -5.81
C THR A 542 -38.59 28.54 -5.90
N ILE A 543 -38.01 28.89 -7.05
CA ILE A 543 -36.55 28.98 -7.23
C ILE A 543 -35.97 30.09 -6.35
N GLN A 544 -36.62 31.25 -6.30
CA GLN A 544 -36.15 32.38 -5.49
C GLN A 544 -36.21 32.09 -3.98
N ASP A 545 -37.26 31.41 -3.52
CA ASP A 545 -37.38 30.98 -2.13
C ASP A 545 -36.32 29.94 -1.75
N LEU A 546 -35.99 29.00 -2.66
CA LEU A 546 -34.95 28.00 -2.44
C LEU A 546 -33.56 28.64 -2.31
N LEU A 547 -33.27 29.61 -3.18
CA LEU A 547 -32.00 30.34 -3.11
C LEU A 547 -31.90 31.21 -1.85
N LYS A 548 -33.02 31.78 -1.39
CA LYS A 548 -33.06 32.55 -0.14
C LYS A 548 -32.71 31.67 1.07
N ILE A 549 -33.29 30.47 1.15
CA ILE A 549 -33.03 29.52 2.25
C ILE A 549 -31.59 29.01 2.20
N LEU A 550 -31.07 28.64 1.02
CA LEU A 550 -29.67 28.22 0.87
C LEU A 550 -28.69 29.33 1.25
N ASN A 551 -28.97 30.58 0.86
CA ASN A 551 -28.16 31.72 1.25
C ASN A 551 -28.24 31.98 2.76
N THR A 552 -29.41 31.81 3.40
CA THR A 552 -29.53 31.90 4.86
C THR A 552 -28.69 30.83 5.56
N CYS A 553 -28.68 29.59 5.07
CA CYS A 553 -27.86 28.50 5.62
C CYS A 553 -26.35 28.81 5.48
N GLN A 554 -25.92 29.32 4.32
CA GLN A 554 -24.54 29.71 4.09
C GLN A 554 -24.16 30.93 4.95
N TYR A 555 -25.04 31.93 5.05
CA TYR A 555 -24.81 33.12 5.86
C TYR A 555 -24.68 32.80 7.35
N PHE A 556 -25.48 31.84 7.87
CA PHE A 556 -25.33 31.33 9.23
C PHE A 556 -23.92 30.77 9.50
N LYS A 557 -23.33 30.02 8.56
CA LYS A 557 -21.95 29.50 8.69
C LYS A 557 -20.89 30.59 8.83
N PHE A 558 -21.12 31.76 8.25
CA PHE A 558 -20.18 32.89 8.29
C PHE A 558 -20.49 33.90 9.39
N THR A 559 -21.71 33.91 9.96
CA THR A 559 -22.11 34.86 11.01
C THR A 559 -23.09 34.22 12.01
N PRO A 560 -22.61 33.38 12.94
CA PRO A 560 -23.45 32.58 13.85
C PRO A 560 -24.20 33.38 14.94
N ASN A 561 -23.88 34.67 15.14
CA ASN A 561 -24.44 35.50 16.22
C ASN A 561 -25.69 36.31 15.83
N SER A 562 -26.24 36.13 14.63
CA SER A 562 -27.44 36.86 14.20
C SER A 562 -28.74 36.15 14.61
N GLU A 563 -29.78 36.93 14.91
CA GLU A 563 -31.10 36.41 15.28
C GLU A 563 -31.81 35.83 14.05
N PHE A 564 -31.69 34.51 13.87
CA PHE A 564 -32.49 33.75 12.91
C PHE A 564 -33.65 33.04 13.60
N ASP A 565 -34.80 33.03 12.92
CA ASP A 565 -35.99 32.30 13.34
C ASP A 565 -35.98 30.90 12.72
N THR A 566 -35.41 29.95 13.47
CA THR A 566 -35.25 28.55 13.05
C THR A 566 -36.58 27.84 12.81
N ASN A 567 -37.68 28.25 13.46
CA ASN A 567 -38.99 27.65 13.27
C ASN A 567 -39.62 28.08 11.93
N ASN A 568 -39.57 29.38 11.63
CA ASN A 568 -40.06 29.90 10.35
C ASN A 568 -39.24 29.39 9.16
N ASP A 569 -37.91 29.25 9.32
CA ASP A 569 -37.05 28.70 8.26
C ASP A 569 -37.29 27.20 8.04
N TYR A 570 -37.62 26.45 9.09
CA TYR A 570 -38.02 25.05 9.00
C TYR A 570 -39.33 24.89 8.23
N GLU A 571 -40.38 25.63 8.60
CA GLU A 571 -41.71 25.53 7.95
C GLU A 571 -41.64 25.88 6.45
N LYS A 572 -40.90 26.94 6.11
CA LYS A 572 -40.67 27.33 4.70
C LYS A 572 -39.90 26.27 3.93
N SER A 573 -38.92 25.61 4.55
CA SER A 573 -38.14 24.54 3.92
C SER A 573 -39.00 23.30 3.66
N VAL A 574 -39.90 22.96 4.57
CA VAL A 574 -40.86 21.86 4.40
C VAL A 574 -41.84 22.17 3.26
N GLU A 575 -42.43 23.37 3.24
CA GLU A 575 -43.34 23.79 2.17
C GLU A 575 -42.67 23.76 0.79
N LEU A 576 -41.41 24.18 0.73
CA LEU A 576 -40.63 24.22 -0.50
C LEU A 576 -40.30 22.81 -1.02
N ILE A 577 -39.87 21.90 -0.13
CA ILE A 577 -39.61 20.50 -0.50
C ILE A 577 -40.89 19.82 -0.96
N MET A 578 -42.05 20.11 -0.34
CA MET A 578 -43.34 19.60 -0.81
C MET A 578 -43.72 20.13 -2.21
N LYS A 579 -43.51 21.42 -2.47
CA LYS A 579 -43.72 22.03 -3.80
C LYS A 579 -42.82 21.39 -4.86
N LEU A 580 -41.55 21.18 -4.55
CA LEU A 580 -40.61 20.52 -5.45
C LEU A 580 -40.86 19.02 -5.59
N GLN A 581 -41.38 18.35 -4.56
CA GLN A 581 -41.76 16.94 -4.59
C GLN A 581 -42.90 16.67 -5.57
N ASN A 582 -43.92 17.54 -5.59
CA ASN A 582 -45.10 17.40 -6.45
C ASN A 582 -44.82 17.77 -7.93
N PHE A 583 -43.66 18.34 -8.23
CA PHE A 583 -43.23 18.59 -9.60
C PHE A 583 -42.85 17.27 -10.31
N LYS A 584 -43.57 16.93 -11.38
CA LYS A 584 -43.29 15.79 -12.26
C LYS A 584 -42.37 16.22 -13.40
N LEU A 585 -41.29 15.46 -13.60
CA LEU A 585 -40.32 15.62 -14.68
C LEU A 585 -40.87 15.15 -16.03
#